data_AF-A0A7C6FSW6-F1
#
_entry.id   AF-A0A7C6FSW6-F1
#
_cell.length_a   1.000
_cell.length_b   1.000
_cell.length_c   1.000
_cell.angle_alpha   90.00
_cell.angle_beta   90.00
_cell.angle_gamma   90.00
#
_symmetry.space_group_name_H-M   'P 1'
#
loop_
_entity.id
_entity.type
_entity.pdbx_description
1 polymer ?
#
loop_
_entity_poly.entity_id
_entity_poly.type
_entity_poly.pdbx_seq_one_letter_code
_entity_poly.pdbx_strand_id
1 'polypeptide(L)'
;YLGGTDYEYGYGVAVDGDGNAYITGSTYSTNFPTTSDAYQTIYAGGYDAFVSKLNPTGTGLVYSTYLGGNNYDYGSGVAVDGDGNAYITGYTYSTNFPTTSDAYQTSYAGGWDVFVSKLNPSGTGLVYSTYLGGTDYDYGYGVAVDGDGNAYITGETYSTNFPTTLGAYQTSHAGGYEDAFVAKFRTVDRANVIVSKTGNGPLNVGDTGIFTVSLHNNGPNAAHNVAVTDIDVPTGWIVTPSMGSWNPITSTWSVGTLNNGDSATLTISGLVATAMAGTTLTNTVTETQDEQSQETQTATASITVNPLANVIVSKTGNGPLNVGDTGIFTVSLHNDGPNAAHNVAVTDIDVPTGWIVTPSVGSWNPITSTWSVGTLNNGDSATLSISGLITTTMAGTTLTNTVTETQDELNQESQSASASIVVNSVADLYINSWSSKNNPLLGEIFTITFKLGNRGPNTAENVVFTLPLPSGVEFVGVEVDQGTARYDPATRTITWSLGDVVVGDPYAWVRVRALDVGSFIFRPTLTTDTYDPNIESNIQTVTVNVQAAGEPSETVHAQTVGMQKTGAPFIGIVLAILMILGGLITPKKH
;
A
#
# COMPACT_ATOMS: atom_id res chain seq x y z
N TYR A 1 17.46 64.00 -54.34
CA TYR A 1 17.06 62.99 -55.31
C TYR A 1 17.36 61.63 -54.70
N LEU A 2 16.39 60.72 -54.70
CA LEU A 2 16.51 59.36 -54.16
C LEU A 2 16.17 58.41 -55.31
N GLY A 3 17.18 57.74 -55.86
CA GLY A 3 17.05 56.89 -57.03
C GLY A 3 18.40 56.40 -57.55
N GLY A 4 18.37 55.40 -58.41
CA GLY A 4 19.52 54.79 -59.06
C GLY A 4 19.71 55.30 -60.50
N THR A 5 20.14 54.40 -61.40
CA THR A 5 20.42 54.73 -62.81
C THR A 5 19.26 54.53 -63.78
N ASP A 6 18.21 53.81 -63.36
CA ASP A 6 17.00 53.51 -64.15
C ASP A 6 15.78 54.28 -63.59
N TYR A 7 14.57 53.72 -63.72
CA TYR A 7 13.32 54.39 -63.37
C TYR A 7 12.96 54.19 -61.90
N GLU A 8 12.58 55.29 -61.23
CA GLU A 8 11.96 55.27 -59.91
C GLU A 8 10.66 56.07 -59.89
N TYR A 9 9.67 55.51 -59.19
CA TYR A 9 8.38 56.15 -58.95
C TYR A 9 8.09 56.13 -57.46
N GLY A 10 7.94 57.29 -56.84
CA GLY A 10 7.45 57.41 -55.46
C GLY A 10 5.93 57.56 -55.45
N TYR A 11 5.24 56.71 -54.68
CA TYR A 11 3.77 56.67 -54.64
C TYR A 11 3.20 57.08 -53.28
N GLY A 12 3.85 56.69 -52.18
CA GLY A 12 3.37 56.94 -50.82
C GLY A 12 4.40 57.66 -49.94
N VAL A 13 3.91 58.50 -49.02
CA VAL A 13 4.73 59.16 -47.99
C VAL A 13 4.01 59.21 -46.64
N ALA A 14 4.74 58.97 -45.56
CA ALA A 14 4.29 59.15 -44.17
C ALA A 14 5.38 59.83 -43.33
N VAL A 15 5.03 60.39 -42.17
CA VAL A 15 5.98 61.06 -41.26
C VAL A 15 5.72 60.58 -39.84
N ASP A 16 6.79 60.17 -39.13
CA ASP A 16 6.68 59.75 -37.72
C ASP A 16 6.68 60.93 -36.73
N GLY A 17 6.48 60.63 -35.44
CA GLY A 17 6.47 61.65 -34.38
C GLY A 17 7.80 62.39 -34.20
N ASP A 18 8.91 61.79 -34.65
CA ASP A 18 10.25 62.39 -34.62
C ASP A 18 10.54 63.25 -35.88
N GLY A 19 9.63 63.26 -36.85
CA GLY A 19 9.73 64.02 -38.08
C GLY A 19 10.49 63.30 -39.20
N ASN A 20 10.80 62.01 -39.07
CA ASN A 20 11.40 61.24 -40.16
C ASN A 20 10.35 60.94 -41.24
N ALA A 21 10.73 61.10 -42.52
CA ALA A 21 9.84 60.84 -43.65
C ALA A 21 10.07 59.43 -44.19
N TYR A 22 8.99 58.66 -44.35
CA TYR A 22 8.97 57.32 -44.92
C TYR A 22 8.39 57.40 -46.32
N ILE A 23 9.08 56.86 -47.31
CA ILE A 23 8.67 56.89 -48.72
C ILE A 23 8.59 55.45 -49.20
N THR A 24 7.49 55.13 -49.90
CA THR A 24 7.38 53.89 -50.67
C THR A 24 7.06 54.18 -52.13
N GLY A 25 7.42 53.23 -52.98
CA GLY A 25 7.35 53.38 -54.42
C GLY A 25 7.80 52.10 -55.11
N SER A 26 8.17 52.22 -56.39
CA SER A 26 8.85 51.16 -57.12
C SER A 26 10.09 51.65 -57.85
N THR A 27 11.05 50.74 -58.05
CA THR A 27 12.33 51.02 -58.70
C THR A 27 12.70 49.88 -59.66
N TYR A 28 13.23 50.24 -60.83
CA TYR A 28 13.86 49.30 -61.77
C TYR A 28 15.40 49.31 -61.66
N SER A 29 15.93 50.18 -60.79
CA SER A 29 17.37 50.34 -60.60
C SER A 29 17.96 49.23 -59.75
N THR A 30 18.97 48.54 -60.28
CA THR A 30 19.78 47.57 -59.51
C THR A 30 20.69 48.24 -58.47
N ASN A 31 20.90 49.55 -58.59
CA ASN A 31 21.72 50.38 -57.71
C ASN A 31 20.90 51.45 -56.97
N PHE A 32 19.61 51.19 -56.73
CA PHE A 32 18.80 52.05 -55.86
C PHE A 32 19.51 52.23 -54.50
N PRO A 33 19.54 53.44 -53.91
CA PRO A 33 20.27 53.67 -52.67
C PRO A 33 19.69 52.85 -51.50
N THR A 34 20.37 51.77 -51.10
CA THR A 34 20.05 50.96 -49.91
C THR A 34 21.07 51.18 -48.79
N THR A 35 20.66 50.96 -47.54
CA THR A 35 21.57 50.96 -46.38
C THR A 35 22.17 49.57 -46.13
N SER A 36 23.33 49.48 -45.48
CA SER A 36 24.10 48.23 -45.33
C SER A 36 23.35 47.08 -44.65
N ASP A 37 22.47 47.40 -43.70
CA ASP A 37 21.73 46.42 -42.89
C ASP A 37 20.24 46.33 -43.28
N ALA A 38 19.86 46.94 -44.38
CA ALA A 38 18.48 46.89 -44.86
C ALA A 38 18.02 45.45 -45.11
N TYR A 39 16.72 45.22 -44.91
CA TYR A 39 16.10 43.90 -45.07
C TYR A 39 16.46 43.22 -46.41
N GLN A 40 16.40 43.99 -47.50
CA GLN A 40 16.74 43.55 -48.83
C GLN A 40 17.60 44.61 -49.52
N THR A 41 18.89 44.29 -49.70
CA THR A 41 19.88 45.18 -50.35
C THR A 41 20.12 44.85 -51.83
N ILE A 42 19.50 43.78 -52.32
CA ILE A 42 19.67 43.28 -53.69
C ILE A 42 18.31 43.28 -54.38
N TYR A 43 18.29 43.90 -55.55
CA TYR A 43 17.16 43.89 -56.48
C TYR A 43 16.82 42.46 -56.92
N ALA A 44 15.55 42.07 -56.82
CA ALA A 44 15.10 40.68 -56.93
C ALA A 44 14.44 40.29 -58.26
N GLY A 45 14.03 41.24 -59.11
CA GLY A 45 13.27 40.87 -60.31
C GLY A 45 12.90 41.98 -61.28
N GLY A 46 11.59 42.24 -61.43
CA GLY A 46 11.05 43.36 -62.20
C GLY A 46 11.15 44.64 -61.38
N TYR A 47 10.23 45.59 -61.57
CA TYR A 47 10.11 46.69 -60.60
C TYR A 47 10.01 46.12 -59.19
N ASP A 48 10.92 46.47 -58.28
CA ASP A 48 10.80 46.12 -56.87
C ASP A 48 10.14 47.29 -56.14
N ALA A 49 9.29 47.00 -55.15
CA ALA A 49 8.88 48.05 -54.24
C ALA A 49 10.11 48.51 -53.44
N PHE A 50 10.12 49.75 -52.96
CA PHE A 50 11.14 50.20 -52.01
C PHE A 50 10.52 50.86 -50.79
N VAL A 51 11.28 50.90 -49.70
CA VAL A 51 10.94 51.66 -48.49
C VAL A 51 12.17 52.42 -48.03
N SER A 52 12.06 53.73 -47.95
CA SER A 52 13.16 54.61 -47.52
C SER A 52 12.71 55.52 -46.39
N LYS A 53 13.45 55.52 -45.28
CA LYS A 53 13.27 56.44 -44.16
C LYS A 53 14.34 57.52 -44.25
N LEU A 54 13.95 58.79 -44.38
CA LEU A 54 14.81 59.96 -44.36
C LEU A 54 14.81 60.59 -42.96
N ASN A 55 15.97 61.09 -42.53
CA ASN A 55 16.06 61.86 -41.29
C ASN A 55 15.22 63.16 -41.35
N PRO A 56 14.90 63.81 -40.23
CA PRO A 56 13.97 64.96 -40.22
C PRO A 56 14.49 66.19 -40.97
N THR A 57 15.80 66.26 -41.19
CA THR A 57 16.44 67.32 -41.98
C THR A 57 16.46 67.02 -43.49
N GLY A 58 16.06 65.82 -43.91
CA GLY A 58 16.12 65.35 -45.30
C GLY A 58 17.55 65.19 -45.84
N THR A 59 18.58 65.19 -44.97
CA THR A 59 19.99 65.18 -45.38
C THR A 59 20.56 63.79 -45.59
N GLY A 60 19.88 62.75 -45.12
CA GLY A 60 20.36 61.37 -45.22
C GLY A 60 19.27 60.33 -44.96
N LEU A 61 19.54 59.11 -45.43
CA LEU A 61 18.73 57.93 -45.17
C LEU A 61 19.03 57.40 -43.76
N VAL A 62 17.98 57.19 -42.97
CA VAL A 62 18.03 56.38 -41.74
C VAL A 62 18.10 54.91 -42.14
N TYR A 63 17.22 54.48 -43.04
CA TYR A 63 17.34 53.19 -43.73
C TYR A 63 16.75 53.29 -45.14
N SER A 64 17.12 52.36 -46.02
CA SER A 64 16.48 52.20 -47.33
C SER A 64 16.65 50.77 -47.83
N THR A 65 15.56 50.15 -48.26
CA THR A 65 15.48 48.74 -48.65
C THR A 65 14.67 48.57 -49.93
N TYR A 66 15.01 47.57 -50.74
CA TYR A 66 14.05 46.98 -51.67
C TYR A 66 13.01 46.16 -50.87
N LEU A 67 11.90 45.84 -51.50
CA LEU A 67 10.87 44.93 -51.00
C LEU A 67 10.17 44.31 -52.22
N GLY A 68 10.65 43.15 -52.64
CA GLY A 68 10.16 42.53 -53.87
C GLY A 68 10.70 41.12 -54.09
N GLY A 69 10.10 40.42 -55.05
CA GLY A 69 10.43 39.07 -55.46
C GLY A 69 10.92 39.01 -56.90
N ASN A 70 10.64 37.91 -57.58
CA ASN A 70 11.16 37.57 -58.91
C ASN A 70 10.49 38.33 -60.07
N ASN A 71 9.50 39.15 -59.81
CA ASN A 71 8.68 39.82 -60.81
C ASN A 71 8.40 41.27 -60.39
N TYR A 72 7.30 41.85 -60.87
CA TYR A 72 6.94 43.23 -60.58
C TYR A 72 6.23 43.37 -59.22
N ASP A 73 6.63 44.36 -58.44
CA ASP A 73 6.18 44.69 -57.09
C ASP A 73 6.08 46.22 -56.95
N TYR A 74 4.91 46.72 -56.55
CA TYR A 74 4.63 48.15 -56.49
C TYR A 74 4.15 48.55 -55.09
N GLY A 75 4.97 49.30 -54.35
CA GLY A 75 4.58 49.88 -53.06
C GLY A 75 3.73 51.12 -53.26
N SER A 76 2.43 51.05 -52.98
CA SER A 76 1.47 52.13 -53.28
C SER A 76 1.19 53.04 -52.08
N GLY A 77 1.22 52.50 -50.86
CA GLY A 77 0.92 53.25 -49.65
C GLY A 77 1.85 52.89 -48.50
N VAL A 78 2.17 53.89 -47.66
CA VAL A 78 2.93 53.70 -46.42
C VAL A 78 2.26 54.43 -45.26
N ALA A 79 2.25 53.80 -44.08
CA ALA A 79 1.88 54.39 -42.80
C ALA A 79 2.95 54.04 -41.75
N VAL A 80 2.97 54.75 -40.63
CA VAL A 80 3.95 54.53 -39.54
C VAL A 80 3.26 54.57 -38.18
N ASP A 81 3.59 53.60 -37.31
CA ASP A 81 3.06 53.55 -35.94
C ASP A 81 3.90 54.39 -34.96
N GLY A 82 3.43 54.49 -33.70
CA GLY A 82 4.11 55.24 -32.65
C GLY A 82 5.50 54.69 -32.28
N ASP A 83 5.77 53.42 -32.58
CA ASP A 83 7.06 52.76 -32.36
C ASP A 83 8.02 52.92 -33.55
N GLY A 84 7.57 53.58 -34.63
CA GLY A 84 8.36 53.84 -35.83
C GLY A 84 8.41 52.68 -36.82
N ASN A 85 7.57 51.65 -36.67
CA ASN A 85 7.45 50.58 -37.67
C ASN A 85 6.74 51.10 -38.91
N ALA A 86 7.24 50.75 -40.10
CA ALA A 86 6.62 51.12 -41.37
C ALA A 86 5.66 50.03 -41.84
N TYR A 87 4.44 50.42 -42.20
CA TYR A 87 3.41 49.57 -42.78
C TYR A 87 3.28 49.92 -44.25
N ILE A 88 3.47 48.93 -45.12
CA ILE A 88 3.48 49.12 -46.57
C ILE A 88 2.39 48.25 -47.16
N THR A 89 1.63 48.84 -48.07
CA THR A 89 0.75 48.10 -48.95
C THR A 89 1.03 48.43 -50.41
N GLY A 90 0.65 47.51 -51.27
CA GLY A 90 0.92 47.57 -52.68
C GLY A 90 0.40 46.31 -53.34
N TYR A 91 0.90 46.03 -54.54
CA TYR A 91 0.52 44.84 -55.28
C TYR A 91 1.74 44.20 -55.95
N THR A 92 1.69 42.88 -56.03
CA THR A 92 2.80 42.02 -56.44
C THR A 92 2.34 41.00 -57.48
N TYR A 93 3.19 40.77 -58.48
CA TYR A 93 3.08 39.68 -59.46
C TYR A 93 4.17 38.62 -59.20
N SER A 94 4.90 38.77 -58.10
CA SER A 94 6.01 37.91 -57.69
C SER A 94 5.46 36.69 -56.95
N THR A 95 5.80 35.49 -57.41
CA THR A 95 5.38 34.25 -56.73
C THR A 95 6.16 33.97 -55.45
N ASN A 96 7.24 34.71 -55.23
CA ASN A 96 8.14 34.63 -54.09
C ASN A 96 8.31 36.00 -53.41
N PHE A 97 7.30 36.87 -53.44
CA PHE A 97 7.29 38.08 -52.62
C PHE A 97 7.61 37.74 -51.15
N PRO A 98 8.42 38.55 -50.45
CA PRO A 98 8.77 38.27 -49.06
C PRO A 98 7.55 38.17 -48.13
N THR A 99 7.28 36.97 -47.60
CA THR A 99 6.24 36.71 -46.58
C THR A 99 6.85 36.16 -45.29
N THR A 100 6.19 36.39 -44.14
CA THR A 100 6.55 35.72 -42.88
C THR A 100 5.92 34.33 -42.78
N SER A 101 6.49 33.46 -41.93
CA SER A 101 6.02 32.07 -41.80
C SER A 101 4.60 31.93 -41.24
N ASP A 102 4.14 32.93 -40.51
CA ASP A 102 2.84 33.05 -39.87
C ASP A 102 1.85 33.95 -40.65
N ALA A 103 2.20 34.32 -41.89
CA ALA A 103 1.39 35.20 -42.71
C ALA A 103 -0.02 34.65 -42.96
N TYR A 104 -1.00 35.55 -43.09
CA TYR A 104 -2.39 35.20 -43.41
C TYR A 104 -2.49 34.38 -44.71
N GLN A 105 -1.75 34.80 -45.72
CA GLN A 105 -1.63 34.14 -47.01
C GLN A 105 -0.15 34.13 -47.40
N THR A 106 0.45 32.93 -47.44
CA THR A 106 1.87 32.71 -47.73
C THR A 106 2.15 32.42 -49.20
N SER A 107 1.10 32.29 -50.02
CA SER A 107 1.21 31.91 -51.43
C SER A 107 0.41 32.85 -52.32
N TYR A 108 1.04 33.21 -53.43
CA TYR A 108 0.43 33.95 -54.54
C TYR A 108 -0.77 33.18 -55.12
N ALA A 109 -1.91 33.84 -55.25
CA ALA A 109 -3.20 33.22 -55.55
C ALA A 109 -3.66 33.31 -57.02
N GLY A 110 -3.02 34.13 -57.86
CA GLY A 110 -3.38 34.18 -59.28
C GLY A 110 -2.88 35.37 -60.08
N GLY A 111 -3.69 36.42 -60.21
CA GLY A 111 -3.30 37.68 -60.82
C GLY A 111 -2.43 38.50 -59.86
N TRP A 112 -2.32 39.81 -60.12
CA TRP A 112 -1.77 40.75 -59.14
C TRP A 112 -2.41 40.52 -57.77
N ASP A 113 -1.62 40.28 -56.73
CA ASP A 113 -2.11 40.16 -55.36
C ASP A 113 -1.71 41.40 -54.56
N VAL A 114 -2.53 41.80 -53.60
CA VAL A 114 -2.13 42.81 -52.62
C VAL A 114 -1.02 42.24 -51.74
N PHE A 115 -0.01 43.03 -51.39
CA PHE A 115 0.87 42.72 -50.27
C PHE A 115 0.64 43.68 -49.11
N VAL A 116 0.85 43.17 -47.91
CA VAL A 116 0.82 43.95 -46.67
C VAL A 116 2.02 43.57 -45.83
N SER A 117 2.94 44.51 -45.64
CA SER A 117 4.21 44.29 -44.93
C SER A 117 4.38 45.29 -43.80
N LYS A 118 4.82 44.82 -42.63
CA LYS A 118 5.29 45.66 -41.52
C LYS A 118 6.79 45.49 -41.37
N LEU A 119 7.57 46.55 -41.58
CA LEU A 119 9.01 46.60 -41.32
C LEU A 119 9.27 47.11 -39.90
N ASN A 120 10.27 46.52 -39.24
CA ASN A 120 10.75 47.02 -37.95
C ASN A 120 11.35 48.44 -38.08
N PRO A 121 11.53 49.19 -36.97
CA PRO A 121 11.89 50.62 -37.06
C PRO A 121 13.27 50.88 -37.67
N SER A 122 14.15 49.87 -37.65
CA SER A 122 15.47 49.90 -38.28
C SER A 122 15.46 49.51 -39.76
N GLY A 123 14.34 49.04 -40.31
CA GLY A 123 14.24 48.57 -41.70
C GLY A 123 15.05 47.31 -42.02
N THR A 124 15.44 46.55 -41.00
CA THR A 124 16.32 45.37 -41.10
C THR A 124 15.54 44.06 -41.21
N GLY A 125 14.23 44.07 -40.92
CA GLY A 125 13.41 42.87 -40.84
C GLY A 125 11.92 43.15 -41.00
N LEU A 126 11.20 42.17 -41.56
CA LEU A 126 9.74 42.12 -41.58
C LEU A 126 9.23 41.59 -40.23
N VAL A 127 8.37 42.37 -39.58
CA VAL A 127 7.59 41.95 -38.40
C VAL A 127 6.47 41.00 -38.83
N TYR A 128 5.78 41.34 -39.91
CA TYR A 128 4.90 40.44 -40.65
C TYR A 128 4.88 40.84 -42.12
N SER A 129 4.58 39.89 -43.02
CA SER A 129 4.33 40.20 -44.43
C SER A 129 3.48 39.11 -45.08
N THR A 130 2.44 39.49 -45.81
CA THR A 130 1.44 38.58 -46.37
C THR A 130 0.99 39.03 -47.75
N TYR A 131 0.55 38.07 -48.57
CA TYR A 131 -0.35 38.37 -49.68
C TYR A 131 -1.77 38.62 -49.16
N LEU A 132 -2.61 39.20 -50.01
CA LEU A 132 -4.06 39.29 -49.86
C LEU A 132 -4.67 39.36 -51.26
N GLY A 133 -5.33 38.29 -51.69
CA GLY A 133 -5.96 38.26 -53.01
C GLY A 133 -6.58 36.91 -53.35
N GLY A 134 -7.26 36.88 -54.49
CA GLY A 134 -7.92 35.72 -55.06
C GLY A 134 -7.27 35.29 -56.38
N THR A 135 -8.05 34.74 -57.30
CA THR A 135 -7.52 34.18 -58.56
C THR A 135 -7.28 35.20 -59.67
N ASP A 136 -7.85 36.41 -59.57
CA ASP A 136 -7.74 37.49 -60.56
C ASP A 136 -6.92 38.66 -59.99
N TYR A 137 -6.98 39.84 -60.59
CA TYR A 137 -6.22 41.03 -60.16
C TYR A 137 -6.79 41.69 -58.89
N ASP A 138 -5.90 41.99 -57.94
CA ASP A 138 -6.19 42.61 -56.66
C ASP A 138 -5.12 43.67 -56.35
N TYR A 139 -5.56 44.93 -56.15
CA TYR A 139 -4.67 46.08 -56.02
C TYR A 139 -4.82 46.76 -54.67
N GLY A 140 -3.73 46.85 -53.90
CA GLY A 140 -3.67 47.61 -52.65
C GLY A 140 -3.17 49.04 -52.90
N TYR A 141 -3.94 50.04 -52.48
CA TYR A 141 -3.62 51.45 -52.73
C TYR A 141 -3.28 52.24 -51.47
N GLY A 142 -4.03 52.04 -50.39
CA GLY A 142 -3.91 52.85 -49.18
C GLY A 142 -3.75 52.00 -47.93
N VAL A 143 -2.90 52.46 -47.02
CA VAL A 143 -2.73 51.88 -45.67
C VAL A 143 -2.85 52.98 -44.62
N ALA A 144 -3.57 52.70 -43.54
CA ALA A 144 -3.62 53.51 -42.33
C ALA A 144 -3.35 52.60 -41.12
N VAL A 145 -2.82 53.15 -40.02
CA VAL A 145 -2.56 52.41 -38.79
C VAL A 145 -3.22 53.10 -37.60
N ASP A 146 -3.87 52.33 -36.72
CA ASP A 146 -4.45 52.85 -35.48
C ASP A 146 -3.43 52.82 -34.31
N GLY A 147 -3.81 53.40 -33.17
CA GLY A 147 -2.95 53.48 -31.99
C GLY A 147 -2.60 52.12 -31.38
N ASP A 148 -3.34 51.06 -31.70
CA ASP A 148 -3.05 49.69 -31.27
C ASP A 148 -2.14 48.95 -32.27
N GLY A 149 -1.72 49.63 -33.36
CA GLY A 149 -0.86 49.08 -34.40
C GLY A 149 -1.61 48.26 -35.45
N ASN A 150 -2.95 48.27 -35.49
CA ASN A 150 -3.68 47.56 -36.54
C ASN A 150 -3.61 48.32 -37.87
N ALA A 151 -3.32 47.61 -38.96
CA ALA A 151 -3.29 48.17 -40.31
C ALA A 151 -4.64 48.04 -41.01
N TYR A 152 -5.08 49.11 -41.67
CA TYR A 152 -6.29 49.17 -42.49
C TYR A 152 -5.88 49.39 -43.94
N ILE A 153 -6.19 48.42 -44.79
CA ILE A 153 -5.80 48.39 -46.20
C ILE A 153 -7.03 48.65 -47.05
N THR A 154 -6.88 49.48 -48.06
CA THR A 154 -7.93 49.80 -49.04
C THR A 154 -7.42 49.58 -50.45
N GLY A 155 -8.32 49.16 -51.33
CA GLY A 155 -7.96 48.79 -52.69
C GLY A 155 -9.17 48.34 -53.49
N GLU A 156 -8.90 47.68 -54.61
CA GLU A 156 -9.90 47.06 -55.47
C GLU A 156 -9.56 45.60 -55.76
N THR A 157 -10.59 44.82 -56.04
CA THR A 157 -10.50 43.40 -56.33
C THR A 157 -11.34 43.06 -57.55
N TYR A 158 -10.74 42.34 -58.49
CA TYR A 158 -11.40 41.69 -59.63
C TYR A 158 -11.73 40.23 -59.30
N SER A 159 -11.20 39.72 -58.18
CA SER A 159 -11.32 38.34 -57.74
C SER A 159 -12.71 38.05 -57.17
N THR A 160 -13.46 37.19 -57.85
CA THR A 160 -14.74 36.66 -57.31
C THR A 160 -14.59 35.87 -56.01
N ASN A 161 -13.37 35.43 -55.70
CA ASN A 161 -12.99 34.68 -54.50
C ASN A 161 -12.06 35.48 -53.57
N PHE A 162 -12.11 36.83 -53.62
CA PHE A 162 -11.33 37.67 -52.71
C PHE A 162 -11.59 37.31 -51.24
N PRO A 163 -10.55 37.22 -50.38
CA PRO A 163 -10.73 36.87 -48.98
C PRO A 163 -11.62 37.86 -48.21
N THR A 164 -12.71 37.37 -47.61
CA THR A 164 -13.60 38.16 -46.74
C THR A 164 -13.78 37.49 -45.38
N THR A 165 -14.13 38.28 -44.37
CA THR A 165 -14.43 37.77 -43.02
C THR A 165 -15.93 37.60 -42.84
N LEU A 166 -16.32 36.63 -42.01
CA LEU A 166 -17.71 36.46 -41.62
C LEU A 166 -18.20 37.73 -40.90
N GLY A 167 -19.31 38.30 -41.38
CA GLY A 167 -19.87 39.55 -40.84
C GLY A 167 -19.36 40.83 -41.52
N ALA A 168 -18.51 40.73 -42.55
CA ALA A 168 -18.24 41.87 -43.43
C ALA A 168 -19.54 42.35 -44.11
N TYR A 169 -19.61 43.65 -44.40
CA TYR A 169 -20.81 44.27 -44.99
C TYR A 169 -21.20 43.64 -46.33
N GLN A 170 -20.20 43.28 -47.14
CA GLN A 170 -20.34 42.54 -48.38
C GLN A 170 -19.30 41.41 -48.37
N THR A 171 -19.76 40.16 -48.44
CA THR A 171 -18.91 38.95 -48.37
C THR A 171 -18.78 38.24 -49.72
N SER A 172 -19.35 38.79 -50.78
CA SER A 172 -19.31 38.23 -52.13
C SER A 172 -19.24 39.34 -53.15
N HIS A 173 -18.49 39.11 -54.23
CA HIS A 173 -18.43 40.01 -55.38
C HIS A 173 -19.84 40.27 -55.93
N ALA A 174 -20.28 41.53 -55.96
CA ALA A 174 -21.68 41.89 -56.26
C ALA A 174 -21.98 42.03 -57.77
N GLY A 175 -20.98 41.74 -58.62
CA GLY A 175 -21.05 41.86 -60.08
C GLY A 175 -20.48 43.18 -60.60
N GLY A 176 -20.01 43.21 -61.85
CA GLY A 176 -19.21 44.31 -62.39
C GLY A 176 -17.84 43.83 -62.88
N TYR A 177 -16.93 44.76 -63.19
CA TYR A 177 -15.54 44.44 -63.54
C TYR A 177 -14.62 44.36 -62.30
N GLU A 178 -14.87 45.18 -61.27
CA GLU A 178 -14.09 45.28 -60.03
C GLU A 178 -14.98 45.75 -58.87
N ASP A 179 -14.63 45.38 -57.63
CA ASP A 179 -15.23 45.87 -56.37
C ASP A 179 -14.16 46.53 -55.48
N ALA A 180 -14.51 47.55 -54.71
CA ALA A 180 -13.60 48.12 -53.71
C ALA A 180 -13.59 47.27 -52.42
N PHE A 181 -12.44 47.17 -51.75
CA PHE A 181 -12.31 46.48 -50.47
C PHE A 181 -11.72 47.38 -49.36
N VAL A 182 -12.03 47.01 -48.12
CA VAL A 182 -11.31 47.45 -46.92
C VAL A 182 -10.99 46.23 -46.07
N ALA A 183 -9.73 46.06 -45.67
CA ALA A 183 -9.25 44.96 -44.84
C ALA A 183 -8.54 45.48 -43.60
N LYS A 184 -8.78 44.86 -42.43
CA LYS A 184 -8.07 45.17 -41.18
C LYS A 184 -7.14 44.01 -40.81
N PHE A 185 -5.83 44.28 -40.77
CA PHE A 185 -4.81 43.37 -40.23
C PHE A 185 -4.50 43.79 -38.79
N ARG A 186 -4.66 42.87 -37.84
CA ARG A 186 -4.38 43.13 -36.43
C ARG A 186 -2.92 42.81 -36.11
N THR A 187 -2.28 43.63 -35.28
CA THR A 187 -1.01 43.31 -34.63
C THR A 187 -1.22 42.16 -33.66
N VAL A 188 -0.43 41.10 -33.80
CA VAL A 188 -0.60 39.86 -33.04
C VAL A 188 0.21 39.91 -31.74
N ASP A 189 0.02 40.94 -30.92
CA ASP A 189 0.53 40.94 -29.53
C ASP A 189 -0.51 40.23 -28.66
N ARG A 190 -0.43 38.90 -28.58
CA ARG A 190 -1.47 38.09 -27.92
C ARG A 190 -1.11 37.73 -26.48
N ALA A 191 -2.11 37.61 -25.61
CA ALA A 191 -1.93 37.08 -24.26
C ALA A 191 -1.39 35.63 -24.31
N ASN A 192 -0.62 35.23 -23.29
CA ASN A 192 0.02 33.91 -23.20
C ASN A 192 -0.18 33.34 -21.79
N VAL A 193 -1.39 32.86 -21.51
CA VAL A 193 -1.72 32.21 -20.24
C VAL A 193 -1.17 30.79 -20.25
N ILE A 194 -0.25 30.48 -19.35
CA ILE A 194 0.25 29.12 -19.15
C ILE A 194 -0.49 28.49 -17.98
N VAL A 195 -1.01 27.28 -18.20
CA VAL A 195 -1.62 26.47 -17.14
C VAL A 195 -0.66 25.38 -16.67
N SER A 196 -0.59 25.19 -15.35
CA SER A 196 0.14 24.09 -14.72
C SER A 196 -0.69 23.50 -13.59
N LYS A 197 -0.44 22.23 -13.26
CA LYS A 197 -1.14 21.53 -12.18
C LYS A 197 -0.18 20.67 -11.37
N THR A 198 -0.37 20.63 -10.05
CA THR A 198 0.40 19.79 -9.12
C THR A 198 -0.54 19.04 -8.17
N GLY A 199 -0.08 17.91 -7.63
CA GLY A 199 -0.77 17.10 -6.62
C GLY A 199 0.20 16.68 -5.52
N ASN A 200 -0.24 16.59 -4.26
CA ASN A 200 0.61 16.36 -3.08
C ASN A 200 0.82 14.88 -2.70
N GLY A 201 0.87 13.96 -3.67
CA GLY A 201 1.07 12.52 -3.40
C GLY A 201 2.53 12.09 -3.21
N PRO A 202 2.76 10.85 -2.72
CA PRO A 202 1.77 9.85 -2.30
C PRO A 202 1.15 10.13 -0.92
N LEU A 203 -0.07 9.62 -0.65
CA LEU A 203 -0.83 9.84 0.59
C LEU A 203 -1.40 8.54 1.18
N ASN A 204 -1.70 8.56 2.48
CA ASN A 204 -2.48 7.52 3.15
C ASN A 204 -3.96 7.92 3.27
N VAL A 205 -4.82 6.93 3.53
CA VAL A 205 -6.23 7.20 3.88
C VAL A 205 -6.29 8.06 5.14
N GLY A 206 -7.14 9.10 5.11
CA GLY A 206 -7.26 10.09 6.19
C GLY A 206 -6.36 11.32 6.03
N ASP A 207 -5.35 11.28 5.16
CA ASP A 207 -4.56 12.47 4.82
C ASP A 207 -5.39 13.48 4.02
N THR A 208 -4.94 14.74 4.00
CA THR A 208 -5.54 15.78 3.15
C THR A 208 -4.86 15.80 1.79
N GLY A 209 -5.62 15.43 0.76
CA GLY A 209 -5.19 15.56 -0.64
C GLY A 209 -5.44 16.97 -1.16
N ILE A 210 -4.51 17.45 -1.99
CA ILE A 210 -4.51 18.80 -2.56
C ILE A 210 -4.02 18.73 -4.00
N PHE A 211 -4.86 19.18 -4.92
CA PHE A 211 -4.44 19.61 -6.25
C PHE A 211 -4.38 21.13 -6.31
N THR A 212 -3.33 21.66 -6.95
CA THR A 212 -3.19 23.11 -7.22
C THR A 212 -3.09 23.34 -8.71
N VAL A 213 -4.04 24.08 -9.28
CA VAL A 213 -3.92 24.64 -10.64
C VAL A 213 -3.32 26.02 -10.53
N SER A 214 -2.35 26.34 -11.38
CA SER A 214 -1.75 27.68 -11.46
C SER A 214 -1.80 28.19 -12.90
N LEU A 215 -2.31 29.40 -13.06
CA LEU A 215 -2.30 30.18 -14.30
C LEU A 215 -1.30 31.32 -14.18
N HIS A 216 -0.61 31.63 -15.28
CA HIS A 216 0.23 32.81 -15.37
C HIS A 216 0.21 33.39 -16.78
N ASN A 217 -0.05 34.69 -16.93
CA ASN A 217 0.00 35.36 -18.23
C ASN A 217 1.41 35.90 -18.51
N ASN A 218 2.16 35.20 -19.35
CA ASN A 218 3.49 35.59 -19.84
C ASN A 218 3.43 36.50 -21.09
N GLY A 219 2.23 36.82 -21.58
CA GLY A 219 2.05 37.61 -22.80
C GLY A 219 2.12 39.11 -22.51
N PRO A 220 2.44 39.94 -23.51
CA PRO A 220 2.55 41.39 -23.34
C PRO A 220 1.20 42.07 -23.00
N ASN A 221 0.07 41.42 -23.33
CA ASN A 221 -1.28 41.94 -23.18
C ASN A 221 -2.15 41.11 -22.21
N ALA A 222 -3.24 41.71 -21.71
CA ALA A 222 -4.20 41.04 -20.84
C ALA A 222 -4.99 39.94 -21.59
N ALA A 223 -5.21 38.82 -20.93
CA ALA A 223 -6.14 37.77 -21.37
C ALA A 223 -7.52 38.07 -20.80
N HIS A 224 -8.57 37.95 -21.61
CA HIS A 224 -9.95 38.15 -21.18
C HIS A 224 -10.73 36.84 -21.21
N ASN A 225 -11.75 36.77 -20.35
CA ASN A 225 -12.64 35.62 -20.22
C ASN A 225 -11.88 34.29 -20.00
N VAL A 226 -10.75 34.37 -19.29
CA VAL A 226 -9.96 33.19 -18.90
C VAL A 226 -10.83 32.28 -18.06
N ALA A 227 -10.90 31.02 -18.46
CA ALA A 227 -11.65 29.98 -17.77
C ALA A 227 -10.90 28.65 -17.80
N VAL A 228 -11.11 27.84 -16.76
CA VAL A 228 -10.53 26.50 -16.65
C VAL A 228 -11.64 25.49 -16.37
N THR A 229 -11.72 24.43 -17.17
CA THR A 229 -12.63 23.31 -16.94
C THR A 229 -11.89 22.17 -16.24
N ASP A 230 -12.48 21.64 -15.16
CA ASP A 230 -11.94 20.51 -14.37
C ASP A 230 -13.08 19.52 -14.04
N ILE A 231 -13.26 18.51 -14.88
CA ILE A 231 -14.29 17.48 -14.71
C ILE A 231 -13.88 16.36 -13.75
N ASP A 232 -12.62 16.32 -13.33
CA ASP A 232 -12.02 15.24 -12.54
C ASP A 232 -11.92 15.58 -11.05
N VAL A 233 -12.69 16.57 -10.56
CA VAL A 233 -12.71 16.95 -9.14
C VAL A 233 -13.24 15.78 -8.31
N PRO A 234 -12.48 15.24 -7.35
CA PRO A 234 -12.94 14.14 -6.50
C PRO A 234 -14.21 14.53 -5.73
N THR A 235 -15.17 13.61 -5.64
CA THR A 235 -16.45 13.88 -4.95
C THR A 235 -16.21 14.26 -3.49
N GLY A 236 -16.83 15.36 -3.06
CA GLY A 236 -16.73 15.87 -1.69
C GLY A 236 -15.49 16.74 -1.40
N TRP A 237 -14.60 16.95 -2.38
CA TRP A 237 -13.49 17.88 -2.24
C TRP A 237 -13.95 19.32 -2.47
N ILE A 238 -13.35 20.23 -1.73
CA ILE A 238 -13.64 21.66 -1.74
C ILE A 238 -12.77 22.34 -2.79
N VAL A 239 -13.38 23.17 -3.62
CA VAL A 239 -12.70 23.95 -4.66
C VAL A 239 -12.66 25.41 -4.22
N THR A 240 -11.46 25.97 -4.11
CA THR A 240 -11.21 27.33 -3.64
C THR A 240 -10.38 28.10 -4.67
N PRO A 241 -11.00 28.97 -5.48
CA PRO A 241 -10.26 29.85 -6.39
C PRO A 241 -9.62 31.03 -5.65
N SER A 242 -8.44 31.46 -6.08
CA SER A 242 -7.79 32.68 -5.58
C SER A 242 -8.44 33.96 -6.12
N MET A 243 -9.08 33.85 -7.28
CA MET A 243 -9.81 34.93 -7.96
C MET A 243 -10.93 34.37 -8.83
N GLY A 244 -11.93 35.19 -9.12
CA GLY A 244 -13.09 34.75 -9.89
C GLY A 244 -13.96 33.77 -9.08
N SER A 245 -14.67 32.87 -9.78
CA SER A 245 -15.63 31.95 -9.14
C SER A 245 -15.61 30.55 -9.75
N TRP A 246 -15.78 29.53 -8.92
CA TRP A 246 -16.00 28.15 -9.34
C TRP A 246 -17.49 27.86 -9.50
N ASN A 247 -17.89 27.30 -10.64
CA ASN A 247 -19.21 26.77 -10.89
C ASN A 247 -19.19 25.23 -10.83
N PRO A 248 -19.73 24.60 -9.77
CA PRO A 248 -19.71 23.15 -9.63
C PRO A 248 -20.67 22.42 -10.59
N ILE A 249 -21.63 23.12 -11.22
CA ILE A 249 -22.57 22.49 -12.18
C ILE A 249 -21.88 22.25 -13.52
N THR A 250 -21.07 23.21 -13.97
CA THR A 250 -20.36 23.13 -15.25
C THR A 250 -18.91 22.67 -15.09
N SER A 251 -18.45 22.45 -13.86
CA SER A 251 -17.05 22.13 -13.55
C SER A 251 -16.08 23.18 -14.11
N THR A 252 -16.46 24.46 -14.00
CA THR A 252 -15.70 25.56 -14.62
C THR A 252 -15.30 26.59 -13.58
N TRP A 253 -14.02 26.94 -13.57
CA TRP A 253 -13.48 28.11 -12.90
C TRP A 253 -13.48 29.29 -13.87
N SER A 254 -14.31 30.29 -13.61
CA SER A 254 -14.32 31.56 -14.36
C SER A 254 -13.36 32.54 -13.67
N VAL A 255 -12.20 32.77 -14.27
CA VAL A 255 -11.11 33.61 -13.73
C VAL A 255 -11.37 35.08 -14.08
N GLY A 256 -11.80 35.36 -15.32
CA GLY A 256 -12.05 36.71 -15.83
C GLY A 256 -10.86 37.26 -16.59
N THR A 257 -10.41 38.47 -16.25
CA THR A 257 -9.25 39.11 -16.90
C THR A 257 -7.96 38.81 -16.13
N LEU A 258 -6.92 38.37 -16.83
CA LEU A 258 -5.57 38.18 -16.29
C LEU A 258 -4.59 39.11 -17.02
N ASN A 259 -4.12 40.17 -16.35
CA ASN A 259 -3.22 41.13 -16.99
C ASN A 259 -1.83 40.53 -17.22
N ASN A 260 -1.01 41.21 -18.00
CA ASN A 260 0.39 40.84 -18.20
C ASN A 260 1.11 40.69 -16.84
N GLY A 261 1.70 39.52 -16.61
CA GLY A 261 2.45 39.18 -15.40
C GLY A 261 1.58 38.72 -14.22
N ASP A 262 0.25 38.77 -14.32
CA ASP A 262 -0.63 38.29 -13.27
C ASP A 262 -0.68 36.75 -13.21
N SER A 263 -0.99 36.23 -12.02
CA SER A 263 -1.19 34.81 -11.78
C SER A 263 -2.46 34.55 -10.98
N ALA A 264 -3.04 33.37 -11.18
CA ALA A 264 -4.23 32.91 -10.48
C ALA A 264 -4.06 31.45 -10.07
N THR A 265 -4.66 31.03 -8.96
CA THR A 265 -4.65 29.62 -8.53
C THR A 265 -6.04 29.09 -8.19
N LEU A 266 -6.21 27.78 -8.39
CA LEU A 266 -7.37 27.01 -7.94
C LEU A 266 -6.87 25.88 -7.04
N THR A 267 -7.27 25.89 -5.78
CA THR A 267 -6.95 24.81 -4.83
C THR A 267 -8.15 23.87 -4.71
N ILE A 268 -7.91 22.58 -4.95
CA ILE A 268 -8.92 21.52 -4.81
C ILE A 268 -8.42 20.61 -3.68
N SER A 269 -9.14 20.56 -2.57
CA SER A 269 -8.67 19.83 -1.38
C SER A 269 -9.77 19.05 -0.68
N GLY A 270 -9.40 17.92 -0.11
CA GLY A 270 -10.32 17.07 0.65
C GLY A 270 -9.60 15.92 1.34
N LEU A 271 -10.33 15.22 2.21
CA LEU A 271 -9.80 14.03 2.87
C LEU A 271 -9.76 12.85 1.88
N VAL A 272 -8.67 12.09 1.94
CA VAL A 272 -8.55 10.83 1.22
C VAL A 272 -9.42 9.77 1.89
N ALA A 273 -10.50 9.36 1.23
CA ALA A 273 -11.44 8.39 1.75
C ALA A 273 -10.90 6.95 1.65
N THR A 274 -11.44 6.03 2.45
CA THR A 274 -11.11 4.59 2.41
C THR A 274 -11.31 3.97 1.03
N ALA A 275 -12.32 4.41 0.28
CA ALA A 275 -12.60 3.94 -1.07
C ALA A 275 -11.52 4.34 -2.11
N MET A 276 -10.65 5.31 -1.78
CA MET A 276 -9.54 5.74 -2.63
C MET A 276 -8.26 4.94 -2.40
N ALA A 277 -8.23 4.07 -1.38
CA ALA A 277 -7.04 3.30 -1.02
C ALA A 277 -6.53 2.42 -2.18
N GLY A 278 -5.23 2.50 -2.47
CA GLY A 278 -4.59 1.78 -3.58
C GLY A 278 -4.90 2.32 -4.97
N THR A 279 -5.51 3.50 -5.08
CA THR A 279 -5.83 4.13 -6.38
C THR A 279 -4.91 5.31 -6.69
N THR A 280 -4.87 5.70 -7.96
CA THR A 280 -4.25 6.95 -8.39
C THR A 280 -5.34 7.92 -8.83
N LEU A 281 -5.48 9.02 -8.09
CA LEU A 281 -6.35 10.13 -8.48
C LEU A 281 -5.63 10.92 -9.56
N THR A 282 -6.12 10.89 -10.80
CA THR A 282 -5.61 11.72 -11.89
C THR A 282 -6.60 12.83 -12.15
N ASN A 283 -6.10 14.06 -12.23
CA ASN A 283 -6.94 15.21 -12.49
C ASN A 283 -6.35 16.04 -13.62
N THR A 284 -7.15 16.26 -14.66
CA THR A 284 -6.78 17.05 -15.83
C THR A 284 -7.64 18.30 -15.93
N VAL A 285 -6.99 19.41 -16.24
CA VAL A 285 -7.66 20.68 -16.49
C VAL A 285 -7.42 21.15 -17.91
N THR A 286 -8.34 21.98 -18.39
CA THR A 286 -8.32 22.55 -19.73
C THR A 286 -8.60 24.05 -19.63
N GLU A 287 -7.68 24.88 -20.10
CA GLU A 287 -7.76 26.34 -20.07
C GLU A 287 -8.28 26.88 -21.42
N THR A 288 -9.09 27.94 -21.36
CA THR A 288 -9.65 28.66 -22.53
C THR A 288 -9.70 30.17 -22.28
N GLN A 289 -9.47 30.97 -23.33
CA GLN A 289 -9.52 32.44 -23.33
C GLN A 289 -9.93 32.98 -24.71
N ASP A 290 -10.34 34.26 -24.79
CA ASP A 290 -10.84 34.89 -26.03
C ASP A 290 -9.72 35.23 -27.04
N GLU A 291 -8.54 35.63 -26.58
CA GLU A 291 -7.43 36.12 -27.41
C GLU A 291 -6.61 34.99 -28.09
N GLN A 292 -7.26 33.89 -28.48
CA GLN A 292 -6.62 32.65 -28.98
C GLN A 292 -5.41 32.91 -29.91
N SER A 293 -4.22 32.64 -29.36
CA SER A 293 -2.96 32.48 -30.09
C SER A 293 -2.46 31.04 -30.13
N GLN A 294 -2.93 30.21 -29.20
CA GLN A 294 -2.56 28.82 -29.03
C GLN A 294 -3.81 27.95 -28.94
N GLU A 295 -3.65 26.69 -29.33
CA GLU A 295 -4.62 25.64 -29.04
C GLU A 295 -4.92 25.62 -27.54
N THR A 296 -6.13 25.21 -27.19
CA THR A 296 -6.56 24.93 -25.82
C THR A 296 -5.45 24.21 -25.03
N GLN A 297 -5.00 24.77 -23.91
CA GLN A 297 -3.93 24.17 -23.10
C GLN A 297 -4.50 23.23 -22.04
N THR A 298 -3.79 22.13 -21.79
CA THR A 298 -4.15 21.17 -20.75
C THR A 298 -3.02 20.98 -19.75
N ALA A 299 -3.37 20.71 -18.50
CA ALA A 299 -2.41 20.32 -17.47
C ALA A 299 -2.99 19.16 -16.64
N THR A 300 -2.16 18.17 -16.36
CA THR A 300 -2.55 16.97 -15.60
C THR A 300 -1.63 16.79 -14.41
N ALA A 301 -2.19 16.39 -13.28
CA ALA A 301 -1.45 15.93 -12.11
C ALA A 301 -2.10 14.68 -11.53
N SER A 302 -1.32 13.93 -10.75
CA SER A 302 -1.81 12.73 -10.07
C SER A 302 -1.41 12.69 -8.60
N ILE A 303 -2.26 12.09 -7.77
CA ILE A 303 -2.00 11.74 -6.37
C ILE A 303 -2.18 10.23 -6.25
N THR A 304 -1.12 9.52 -5.87
CA THR A 304 -1.21 8.09 -5.53
C THR A 304 -1.62 7.93 -4.08
N VAL A 305 -2.59 7.07 -3.81
CA VAL A 305 -3.02 6.72 -2.46
C VAL A 305 -2.50 5.32 -2.13
N ASN A 306 -1.77 5.21 -1.03
CA ASN A 306 -1.22 3.94 -0.57
C ASN A 306 -2.35 2.92 -0.31
N PRO A 307 -2.17 1.64 -0.65
CA PRO A 307 -3.13 0.60 -0.34
C PRO A 307 -3.30 0.46 1.17
N LEU A 308 -4.53 0.16 1.58
CA LEU A 308 -4.91 -0.07 2.98
C LEU A 308 -5.54 -1.45 3.09
N ALA A 309 -4.88 -2.36 3.80
CA ALA A 309 -5.46 -3.64 4.22
C ALA A 309 -5.75 -3.59 5.73
N ASN A 310 -6.62 -4.46 6.23
CA ASN A 310 -6.92 -4.56 7.66
C ASN A 310 -7.00 -6.02 8.08
N VAL A 311 -5.84 -6.63 8.35
CA VAL A 311 -5.78 -8.02 8.82
C VAL A 311 -6.08 -8.06 10.32
N ILE A 312 -7.07 -8.85 10.70
CA ILE A 312 -7.48 -9.09 12.08
C ILE A 312 -7.00 -10.49 12.46
N VAL A 313 -6.26 -10.59 13.56
CA VAL A 313 -5.82 -11.86 14.14
C VAL A 313 -6.64 -12.22 15.37
N SER A 314 -7.06 -13.48 15.47
CA SER A 314 -7.71 -14.04 16.64
C SER A 314 -7.13 -15.42 16.97
N LYS A 315 -7.21 -15.82 18.24
CA LYS A 315 -6.71 -17.12 18.69
C LYS A 315 -7.65 -17.76 19.72
N THR A 316 -7.81 -19.08 19.62
CA THR A 316 -8.61 -19.88 20.57
C THR A 316 -7.84 -21.11 21.03
N GLY A 317 -8.20 -21.67 22.19
CA GLY A 317 -7.66 -22.90 22.76
C GLY A 317 -8.78 -23.79 23.31
N ASN A 318 -8.68 -25.11 23.17
CA ASN A 318 -9.75 -26.06 23.49
C ASN A 318 -9.77 -26.58 24.94
N GLY A 319 -9.38 -25.76 25.92
CA GLY A 319 -9.32 -26.14 27.34
C GLY A 319 -10.63 -25.97 28.14
N PRO A 320 -10.71 -26.50 29.37
CA PRO A 320 -9.68 -27.27 30.08
C PRO A 320 -9.53 -28.73 29.61
N LEU A 321 -8.36 -29.36 29.82
CA LEU A 321 -8.02 -30.71 29.35
C LEU A 321 -7.32 -31.57 30.42
N ASN A 322 -7.42 -32.90 30.29
CA ASN A 322 -6.66 -33.87 31.09
C ASN A 322 -5.41 -34.37 30.35
N VAL A 323 -4.49 -34.99 31.09
CA VAL A 323 -3.34 -35.70 30.49
C VAL A 323 -3.85 -36.84 29.60
N GLY A 324 -3.30 -36.91 28.39
CA GLY A 324 -3.73 -37.85 27.34
C GLY A 324 -4.73 -37.27 26.34
N ASP A 325 -5.35 -36.11 26.62
CA ASP A 325 -6.18 -35.41 25.65
C ASP A 325 -5.35 -34.74 24.55
N THR A 326 -5.98 -34.38 23.44
CA THR A 326 -5.36 -33.56 22.39
C THR A 326 -5.66 -32.08 22.60
N GLY A 327 -4.62 -31.31 22.89
CA GLY A 327 -4.69 -29.85 22.91
C GLY A 327 -4.63 -29.27 21.50
N ILE A 328 -5.41 -28.21 21.26
CA ILE A 328 -5.50 -27.51 19.98
C ILE A 328 -5.58 -26.01 20.25
N PHE A 329 -4.64 -25.26 19.69
CA PHE A 329 -4.80 -23.83 19.46
C PHE A 329 -5.16 -23.57 17.99
N THR A 330 -6.10 -22.66 17.75
CA THR A 330 -6.47 -22.22 16.40
C THR A 330 -6.23 -20.72 16.27
N VAL A 331 -5.35 -20.33 15.35
CA VAL A 331 -5.20 -18.93 14.91
C VAL A 331 -6.09 -18.71 13.71
N SER A 332 -6.81 -17.59 13.67
CA SER A 332 -7.62 -17.17 12.52
C SER A 332 -7.26 -15.75 12.12
N LEU A 333 -7.03 -15.56 10.82
CA LEU A 333 -6.80 -14.28 10.16
C LEU A 333 -8.00 -13.94 9.28
N HIS A 334 -8.36 -12.66 9.23
CA HIS A 334 -9.36 -12.13 8.31
C HIS A 334 -8.95 -10.75 7.81
N ASN A 335 -9.03 -10.47 6.50
CA ASN A 335 -8.77 -9.13 5.98
C ASN A 335 -10.08 -8.36 5.76
N ASP A 336 -10.40 -7.45 6.67
CA ASP A 336 -11.56 -6.53 6.61
C ASP A 336 -11.25 -5.22 5.84
N GLY A 337 -10.03 -5.09 5.31
CA GLY A 337 -9.57 -3.88 4.65
C GLY A 337 -10.06 -3.78 3.20
N PRO A 338 -10.10 -2.56 2.63
CA PRO A 338 -10.54 -2.37 1.25
C PRO A 338 -9.60 -3.00 0.21
N ASN A 339 -8.30 -3.15 0.51
CA ASN A 339 -7.30 -3.75 -0.37
C ASN A 339 -6.73 -5.07 0.18
N ALA A 340 -6.05 -5.83 -0.68
CA ALA A 340 -5.32 -7.03 -0.28
C ALA A 340 -4.14 -6.69 0.63
N ALA A 341 -3.91 -7.52 1.65
CA ALA A 341 -2.70 -7.50 2.46
C ALA A 341 -1.64 -8.39 1.81
N HIS A 342 -0.41 -7.92 1.72
CA HIS A 342 0.73 -8.64 1.18
C HIS A 342 1.73 -8.97 2.28
N ASN A 343 2.49 -10.04 2.04
CA ASN A 343 3.50 -10.55 2.96
C ASN A 343 2.96 -10.76 4.38
N VAL A 344 1.68 -11.14 4.49
CA VAL A 344 1.03 -11.48 5.75
C VAL A 344 1.78 -12.65 6.38
N ALA A 345 2.20 -12.44 7.63
CA ALA A 345 2.94 -13.41 8.40
C ALA A 345 2.50 -13.37 9.87
N VAL A 346 2.57 -14.52 10.54
CA VAL A 346 2.27 -14.64 11.96
C VAL A 346 3.44 -15.30 12.68
N THR A 347 3.98 -14.65 13.69
CA THR A 347 5.01 -15.21 14.58
C THR A 347 4.36 -15.82 15.81
N ASP A 348 4.74 -17.05 16.15
CA ASP A 348 4.26 -17.80 17.32
C ASP A 348 5.43 -18.51 18.00
N ILE A 349 6.06 -17.86 18.99
CA ILE A 349 7.21 -18.41 19.71
C ILE A 349 6.81 -19.37 20.85
N ASP A 350 5.51 -19.47 21.15
CA ASP A 350 4.96 -20.21 22.29
C ASP A 350 4.43 -21.59 21.88
N VAL A 351 4.80 -22.10 20.70
CA VAL A 351 4.39 -23.43 20.23
C VAL A 351 4.98 -24.50 21.14
N PRO A 352 4.15 -25.33 21.83
CA PRO A 352 4.66 -26.38 22.70
C PRO A 352 5.52 -27.40 21.92
N THR A 353 6.62 -27.85 22.53
CA THR A 353 7.54 -28.80 21.88
C THR A 353 6.82 -30.09 21.50
N GLY A 354 7.00 -30.52 20.24
CA GLY A 354 6.42 -31.75 19.71
C GLY A 354 4.99 -31.61 19.18
N TRP A 355 4.38 -30.43 19.26
CA TRP A 355 3.08 -30.18 18.65
C TRP A 355 3.21 -29.95 17.15
N ILE A 356 2.19 -30.41 16.41
CA ILE A 356 2.11 -30.31 14.95
C ILE A 356 1.44 -28.99 14.59
N VAL A 357 2.07 -28.23 13.69
CA VAL A 357 1.54 -26.98 13.16
C VAL A 357 1.08 -27.19 11.71
N THR A 358 -0.20 -26.93 11.45
CA THR A 358 -0.85 -27.14 10.14
C THR A 358 -1.51 -25.86 9.67
N PRO A 359 -0.90 -25.10 8.73
CA PRO A 359 -1.53 -23.94 8.12
C PRO A 359 -2.57 -24.34 7.08
N SER A 360 -3.63 -23.55 6.91
CA SER A 360 -4.62 -23.73 5.83
C SER A 360 -4.11 -23.26 4.47
N VAL A 361 -3.21 -22.29 4.47
CA VAL A 361 -2.55 -21.69 3.30
C VAL A 361 -1.13 -21.29 3.66
N GLY A 362 -0.25 -21.17 2.66
CA GLY A 362 1.14 -20.82 2.89
C GLY A 362 1.90 -21.92 3.62
N SER A 363 2.92 -21.55 4.41
CA SER A 363 3.81 -22.53 5.06
C SER A 363 4.27 -22.08 6.45
N TRP A 364 4.49 -23.07 7.33
CA TRP A 364 5.08 -22.85 8.64
C TRP A 364 6.59 -23.11 8.60
N ASN A 365 7.38 -22.16 9.12
CA ASN A 365 8.81 -22.32 9.33
C ASN A 365 9.10 -22.53 10.83
N PRO A 366 9.47 -23.74 11.26
CA PRO A 366 9.74 -24.05 12.66
C PRO A 366 11.04 -23.42 13.19
N ILE A 367 11.96 -22.96 12.33
CA ILE A 367 13.22 -22.34 12.75
C ILE A 367 12.97 -20.90 13.23
N THR A 368 12.16 -20.15 12.49
CA THR A 368 11.81 -18.76 12.82
C THR A 368 10.50 -18.65 13.60
N SER A 369 9.81 -19.77 13.81
CA SER A 369 8.48 -19.83 14.43
C SER A 369 7.49 -18.90 13.74
N THR A 370 7.47 -18.95 12.41
CA THR A 370 6.70 -18.03 11.57
C THR A 370 5.83 -18.80 10.59
N TRP A 371 4.55 -18.43 10.53
CA TRP A 371 3.63 -18.81 9.46
C TRP A 371 3.65 -17.73 8.39
N SER A 372 4.12 -18.07 7.19
CA SER A 372 4.07 -17.19 6.02
C SER A 372 2.81 -17.47 5.22
N VAL A 373 1.86 -16.53 5.24
CA VAL A 373 0.56 -16.64 4.56
C VAL A 373 0.68 -16.16 3.11
N GLY A 374 1.41 -15.06 2.89
CA GLY A 374 1.54 -14.42 1.58
C GLY A 374 0.50 -13.31 1.39
N THR A 375 -0.28 -13.39 0.33
CA THR A 375 -1.34 -12.41 0.06
C THR A 375 -2.67 -12.87 0.64
N LEU A 376 -3.37 -11.97 1.36
CA LEU A 376 -4.73 -12.17 1.85
C LEU A 376 -5.64 -11.09 1.25
N ASN A 377 -6.50 -11.46 0.29
CA ASN A 377 -7.36 -10.47 -0.38
C ASN A 377 -8.45 -9.95 0.56
N ASN A 378 -9.09 -8.84 0.18
CA ASN A 378 -10.24 -8.30 0.89
C ASN A 378 -11.34 -9.38 1.05
N GLY A 379 -11.75 -9.62 2.29
CA GLY A 379 -12.77 -10.60 2.66
C GLY A 379 -12.25 -12.04 2.82
N ASP A 380 -10.99 -12.32 2.46
CA ASP A 380 -10.41 -13.65 2.62
C ASP A 380 -10.05 -13.93 4.09
N SER A 381 -9.97 -15.22 4.43
CA SER A 381 -9.57 -15.69 5.76
C SER A 381 -8.57 -16.84 5.66
N ALA A 382 -7.72 -16.98 6.67
CA ALA A 382 -6.75 -18.07 6.78
C ALA A 382 -6.66 -18.57 8.23
N THR A 383 -6.30 -19.84 8.43
CA THR A 383 -6.18 -20.42 9.77
C THR A 383 -4.90 -21.22 9.98
N LEU A 384 -4.38 -21.24 11.21
CA LEU A 384 -3.27 -22.09 11.66
C LEU A 384 -3.75 -22.99 12.80
N SER A 385 -3.67 -24.30 12.63
CA SER A 385 -3.96 -25.28 13.69
C SER A 385 -2.66 -25.75 14.33
N ILE A 386 -2.56 -25.65 15.66
CA ILE A 386 -1.41 -26.10 16.45
C ILE A 386 -1.92 -27.14 17.42
N SER A 387 -1.56 -28.41 17.23
CA SER A 387 -2.15 -29.52 17.98
C SER A 387 -1.14 -30.54 18.48
N GLY A 388 -1.34 -31.06 19.68
CA GLY A 388 -0.48 -32.10 20.24
C GLY A 388 -1.08 -32.75 21.48
N LEU A 389 -0.45 -33.83 21.93
CA LEU A 389 -0.87 -34.58 23.11
C LEU A 389 -0.51 -33.81 24.39
N ILE A 390 -1.44 -33.75 25.35
CA ILE A 390 -1.17 -33.23 26.69
C ILE A 390 -0.37 -34.29 27.48
N THR A 391 0.85 -33.93 27.89
CA THR A 391 1.76 -34.81 28.62
C THR A 391 1.68 -34.59 30.14
N THR A 392 2.19 -35.55 30.92
CA THR A 392 2.29 -35.45 32.38
C THR A 392 3.10 -34.23 32.85
N THR A 393 4.06 -33.75 32.06
CA THR A 393 4.85 -32.54 32.38
C THR A 393 4.05 -31.24 32.29
N MET A 394 2.90 -31.26 31.60
CA MET A 394 1.99 -30.11 31.47
C MET A 394 0.90 -30.11 32.55
N ALA A 395 0.77 -31.19 33.33
CA ALA A 395 -0.31 -31.35 34.28
C ALA A 395 -0.27 -30.29 35.39
N GLY A 396 -1.44 -29.70 35.68
CA GLY A 396 -1.57 -28.61 36.64
C GLY A 396 -1.04 -27.25 36.15
N THR A 397 -0.72 -27.11 34.86
CA THR A 397 -0.25 -25.84 34.27
C THR A 397 -1.29 -25.21 33.35
N THR A 398 -1.09 -23.94 33.00
CA THR A 398 -1.86 -23.27 31.93
C THR A 398 -0.92 -22.99 30.77
N LEU A 399 -1.16 -23.65 29.64
CA LEU A 399 -0.46 -23.36 28.40
C LEU A 399 -1.03 -22.05 27.85
N THR A 400 -0.21 -21.01 27.76
CA THR A 400 -0.59 -19.75 27.11
C THR A 400 0.20 -19.63 25.82
N ASN A 401 -0.48 -19.28 24.74
CA ASN A 401 0.15 -19.10 23.46
C ASN A 401 -0.28 -17.76 22.86
N THR A 402 0.71 -16.95 22.49
CA THR A 402 0.53 -15.62 21.91
C THR A 402 1.10 -15.58 20.50
N VAL A 403 0.35 -14.95 19.60
CA VAL A 403 0.77 -14.70 18.23
C VAL A 403 0.82 -13.21 17.94
N THR A 404 1.71 -12.83 17.04
CA THR A 404 1.78 -11.48 16.48
C THR A 404 1.71 -11.58 14.97
N GLU A 405 0.83 -10.79 14.37
CA GLU A 405 0.63 -10.69 12.93
C GLU A 405 1.33 -9.43 12.38
N THR A 406 1.85 -9.55 11.16
CA THR A 406 2.53 -8.49 10.43
C THR A 406 2.23 -8.59 8.93
N GLN A 407 2.13 -7.44 8.27
CA GLN A 407 1.93 -7.30 6.83
C GLN A 407 2.57 -6.01 6.30
N ASP A 408 2.66 -5.86 4.97
CA ASP A 408 3.24 -4.67 4.35
C ASP A 408 2.30 -3.44 4.39
N GLU A 409 1.00 -3.64 4.15
CA GLU A 409 -0.01 -2.58 4.20
C GLU A 409 -0.41 -2.28 5.65
N LEU A 410 0.19 -1.22 6.20
CA LEU A 410 -0.04 -0.77 7.57
C LEU A 410 -1.50 -0.29 7.77
N ASN A 411 -2.30 -1.04 8.54
CA ASN A 411 -3.57 -0.56 9.14
C ASN A 411 -3.35 0.26 10.44
N GLN A 412 -2.11 0.39 10.91
CA GLN A 412 -1.62 0.70 12.27
C GLN A 412 -0.78 -0.50 12.76
N GLU A 413 -0.15 -0.39 13.93
CA GLU A 413 0.88 -1.30 14.45
C GLU A 413 0.50 -2.81 14.40
N SER A 414 1.51 -3.68 14.46
CA SER A 414 1.35 -5.16 14.49
C SER A 414 0.26 -5.60 15.47
N GLN A 415 -0.65 -6.48 15.03
CA GLN A 415 -1.71 -7.00 15.89
C GLN A 415 -1.26 -8.26 16.64
N SER A 416 -1.81 -8.50 17.83
CA SER A 416 -1.52 -9.71 18.61
C SER A 416 -2.78 -10.34 19.17
N ALA A 417 -2.75 -11.67 19.32
CA ALA A 417 -3.83 -12.44 19.94
C ALA A 417 -3.25 -13.55 20.82
N SER A 418 -3.90 -13.83 21.94
CA SER A 418 -3.48 -14.86 22.89
C SER A 418 -4.64 -15.76 23.26
N ALA A 419 -4.34 -17.04 23.51
CA ALA A 419 -5.29 -17.99 24.08
C ALA A 419 -4.58 -18.89 25.10
N SER A 420 -5.37 -19.50 25.98
CA SER A 420 -4.85 -20.41 27.00
C SER A 420 -5.61 -21.74 27.03
N ILE A 421 -4.89 -22.82 27.36
CA ILE A 421 -5.44 -24.14 27.67
C ILE A 421 -5.03 -24.46 29.10
N VAL A 422 -6.03 -24.59 29.98
CA VAL A 422 -5.80 -25.07 31.36
C VAL A 422 -5.68 -26.59 31.32
N VAL A 423 -4.60 -27.12 31.89
CA VAL A 423 -4.39 -28.57 32.02
C VAL A 423 -4.64 -28.96 33.47
N ASN A 424 -5.61 -29.86 33.67
CA ASN A 424 -5.96 -30.35 35.00
C ASN A 424 -4.76 -31.07 35.64
N SER A 425 -4.64 -30.95 36.96
CA SER A 425 -3.64 -31.70 37.75
C SER A 425 -3.90 -33.20 37.64
N VAL A 426 -2.84 -34.00 37.61
CA VAL A 426 -2.90 -35.47 37.58
C VAL A 426 -2.13 -36.08 38.74
N ALA A 427 -2.76 -37.05 39.41
CA ALA A 427 -2.16 -37.90 40.43
C ALA A 427 -2.05 -39.35 39.90
N ASP A 428 -1.19 -40.15 40.54
CA ASP A 428 -1.07 -41.61 40.31
C ASP A 428 -0.95 -42.28 41.68
N LEU A 429 -2.10 -42.40 42.35
CA LEU A 429 -2.21 -42.98 43.68
C LEU A 429 -2.10 -44.50 43.62
N TYR A 430 -1.44 -45.08 44.63
CA TYR A 430 -1.31 -46.52 44.78
C TYR A 430 -1.40 -46.95 46.24
N ILE A 431 -1.77 -48.22 46.46
CA ILE A 431 -1.73 -48.86 47.77
C ILE A 431 -0.89 -50.13 47.68
N ASN A 432 0.14 -50.20 48.51
CA ASN A 432 0.81 -51.45 48.85
C ASN A 432 0.30 -51.94 50.19
N SER A 433 0.08 -53.24 50.33
CA SER A 433 -0.56 -53.82 51.52
C SER A 433 0.01 -55.18 51.88
N TRP A 434 0.27 -55.43 53.16
CA TRP A 434 0.76 -56.72 53.67
C TRP A 434 0.27 -57.01 55.09
N SER A 435 0.21 -58.29 55.46
CA SER A 435 -0.14 -58.73 56.81
C SER A 435 1.10 -59.01 57.65
N SER A 436 1.04 -58.72 58.95
CA SER A 436 2.05 -59.16 59.92
C SER A 436 2.05 -60.68 60.11
N LYS A 437 0.93 -61.35 59.81
CA LYS A 437 0.78 -62.81 59.85
C LYS A 437 -0.14 -63.28 58.72
N ASN A 438 0.36 -64.15 57.85
CA ASN A 438 -0.45 -64.72 56.76
C ASN A 438 -1.34 -65.88 57.22
N ASN A 439 -0.96 -66.55 58.32
CA ASN A 439 -1.70 -67.69 58.90
C ASN A 439 -1.90 -67.53 60.42
N PRO A 440 -2.65 -66.52 60.89
CA PRO A 440 -2.95 -66.38 62.31
C PRO A 440 -3.87 -67.50 62.81
N LEU A 441 -3.73 -67.90 64.07
CA LEU A 441 -4.68 -68.83 64.69
C LEU A 441 -5.98 -68.12 65.06
N LEU A 442 -7.06 -68.88 65.19
CA LEU A 442 -8.34 -68.40 65.72
C LEU A 442 -8.13 -67.65 67.05
N GLY A 443 -8.67 -66.43 67.15
CA GLY A 443 -8.51 -65.57 68.32
C GLY A 443 -7.22 -64.73 68.36
N GLU A 444 -6.25 -64.95 67.48
CA GLU A 444 -5.05 -64.12 67.40
C GLU A 444 -5.34 -62.73 66.83
N ILE A 445 -4.58 -61.75 67.31
CA ILE A 445 -4.53 -60.39 66.77
C ILE A 445 -3.37 -60.30 65.75
N PHE A 446 -3.65 -59.73 64.60
CA PHE A 446 -2.65 -59.44 63.56
C PHE A 446 -2.91 -58.05 62.97
N THR A 447 -1.88 -57.49 62.31
CA THR A 447 -1.93 -56.15 61.72
C THR A 447 -1.89 -56.25 60.20
N ILE A 448 -2.85 -55.63 59.53
CA ILE A 448 -2.74 -55.32 58.11
C ILE A 448 -2.13 -53.92 57.97
N THR A 449 -1.02 -53.82 57.25
CA THR A 449 -0.38 -52.54 56.96
C THR A 449 -0.73 -52.11 55.55
N PHE A 450 -1.16 -50.86 55.39
CA PHE A 450 -1.39 -50.21 54.12
C PHE A 450 -0.42 -49.04 53.98
N LYS A 451 0.29 -49.00 52.86
CA LYS A 451 1.18 -47.92 52.45
C LYS A 451 0.57 -47.28 51.22
N LEU A 452 0.00 -46.10 51.40
CA LEU A 452 -0.50 -45.28 50.31
C LEU A 452 0.66 -44.47 49.74
N GLY A 453 0.70 -44.21 48.45
CA GLY A 453 1.61 -43.22 47.89
C GLY A 453 1.07 -42.58 46.62
N ASN A 454 1.70 -41.48 46.20
CA ASN A 454 1.40 -40.77 44.96
C ASN A 454 2.66 -40.75 44.07
N ARG A 455 2.62 -41.42 42.92
CA ARG A 455 3.68 -41.43 41.90
C ARG A 455 3.46 -40.37 40.81
N GLY A 456 2.32 -39.67 40.87
CA GLY A 456 1.94 -38.66 39.91
C GLY A 456 2.75 -37.37 40.09
N PRO A 457 2.80 -36.53 39.04
CA PRO A 457 3.55 -35.29 39.08
C PRO A 457 2.89 -34.21 39.96
N ASN A 458 1.58 -34.29 40.23
CA ASN A 458 0.86 -33.32 41.06
C ASN A 458 0.36 -33.96 42.37
N THR A 459 0.20 -33.11 43.39
CA THR A 459 -0.45 -33.46 44.66
C THR A 459 -1.86 -34.00 44.41
N ALA A 460 -2.21 -35.11 45.05
CA ALA A 460 -3.58 -35.61 45.03
C ALA A 460 -4.38 -34.92 46.14
N GLU A 461 -5.43 -34.21 45.80
CA GLU A 461 -6.24 -33.44 46.74
C GLU A 461 -7.35 -34.31 47.36
N ASN A 462 -7.65 -34.06 48.63
CA ASN A 462 -8.76 -34.69 49.37
C ASN A 462 -8.78 -36.23 49.29
N VAL A 463 -7.63 -36.88 49.48
CA VAL A 463 -7.51 -38.33 49.41
C VAL A 463 -8.21 -39.00 50.60
N VAL A 464 -9.11 -39.93 50.28
CA VAL A 464 -9.81 -40.75 51.27
C VAL A 464 -9.66 -42.23 50.93
N PHE A 465 -9.11 -42.98 51.87
CA PHE A 465 -9.03 -44.44 51.86
C PHE A 465 -10.22 -45.03 52.61
N THR A 466 -10.83 -46.08 52.06
CA THR A 466 -11.83 -46.86 52.80
C THR A 466 -11.51 -48.35 52.78
N LEU A 467 -11.71 -49.04 53.90
CA LEU A 467 -11.53 -50.48 54.04
C LEU A 467 -12.73 -51.10 54.75
N PRO A 468 -13.62 -51.79 54.03
CA PRO A 468 -14.62 -52.65 54.66
C PRO A 468 -13.93 -53.90 55.25
N LEU A 469 -14.19 -54.19 56.53
CA LEU A 469 -13.67 -55.40 57.16
C LEU A 469 -14.56 -56.60 56.82
N PRO A 470 -13.97 -57.72 56.35
CA PRO A 470 -14.74 -58.92 56.06
C PRO A 470 -15.45 -59.46 57.31
N SER A 471 -16.55 -60.21 57.13
CA SER A 471 -17.12 -61.01 58.21
C SER A 471 -16.09 -62.05 58.67
N GLY A 472 -16.05 -62.39 59.96
CA GLY A 472 -15.09 -63.35 60.53
C GLY A 472 -13.78 -62.75 61.06
N VAL A 473 -13.64 -61.42 61.01
CA VAL A 473 -12.62 -60.67 61.76
C VAL A 473 -13.26 -59.59 62.64
N GLU A 474 -12.64 -59.27 63.76
CA GLU A 474 -13.04 -58.19 64.68
C GLU A 474 -12.07 -57.02 64.60
N PHE A 475 -12.58 -55.80 64.55
CA PHE A 475 -11.76 -54.59 64.63
C PHE A 475 -11.16 -54.44 66.03
N VAL A 476 -9.84 -54.31 66.12
CA VAL A 476 -9.12 -54.06 67.39
C VAL A 476 -8.65 -52.61 67.49
N GLY A 477 -8.16 -52.04 66.39
CA GLY A 477 -7.71 -50.65 66.34
C GLY A 477 -7.15 -50.27 64.99
N VAL A 478 -7.08 -48.98 64.71
CA VAL A 478 -6.37 -48.41 63.57
C VAL A 478 -5.44 -47.33 64.07
N GLU A 479 -4.23 -47.29 63.52
CA GLU A 479 -3.24 -46.26 63.77
C GLU A 479 -2.73 -45.76 62.42
N VAL A 480 -2.54 -44.45 62.29
CA VAL A 480 -2.09 -43.80 61.06
C VAL A 480 -0.99 -42.82 61.40
N ASP A 481 -0.01 -42.67 60.51
CA ASP A 481 1.08 -41.70 60.68
C ASP A 481 0.71 -40.29 60.17
N GLN A 482 -0.33 -40.20 59.32
CA GLN A 482 -0.86 -38.96 58.77
C GLN A 482 -2.39 -39.00 58.68
N GLY A 483 -3.02 -37.82 58.69
CA GLY A 483 -4.47 -37.68 58.58
C GLY A 483 -5.24 -38.20 59.79
N THR A 484 -6.49 -38.58 59.57
CA THR A 484 -7.37 -39.11 60.64
C THR A 484 -8.06 -40.38 60.18
N ALA A 485 -8.11 -41.39 61.05
CA ALA A 485 -8.80 -42.65 60.78
C ALA A 485 -9.96 -42.87 61.75
N ARG A 486 -11.09 -43.35 61.21
CA ARG A 486 -12.30 -43.65 61.98
C ARG A 486 -12.87 -45.00 61.56
N TYR A 487 -13.28 -45.80 62.53
CA TYR A 487 -14.05 -47.02 62.31
C TYR A 487 -15.53 -46.76 62.54
N ASP A 488 -16.37 -47.13 61.57
CA ASP A 488 -17.82 -47.15 61.73
C ASP A 488 -18.30 -48.59 62.02
N PRO A 489 -18.79 -48.88 63.24
CA PRO A 489 -19.25 -50.22 63.59
C PRO A 489 -20.53 -50.65 62.87
N ALA A 490 -21.36 -49.70 62.38
CA ALA A 490 -22.60 -50.03 61.68
C ALA A 490 -22.33 -50.59 60.27
N THR A 491 -21.34 -50.04 59.58
CA THR A 491 -20.94 -50.44 58.22
C THR A 491 -19.69 -51.33 58.22
N ARG A 492 -19.08 -51.57 59.38
CA ARG A 492 -17.80 -52.29 59.56
C ARG A 492 -16.67 -51.76 58.66
N THR A 493 -16.67 -50.45 58.42
CA THR A 493 -15.74 -49.81 57.48
C THR A 493 -14.80 -48.88 58.23
N ILE A 494 -13.52 -48.94 57.86
CA ILE A 494 -12.50 -47.98 58.30
C ILE A 494 -12.39 -46.92 57.21
N THR A 495 -12.52 -45.66 57.58
CA THR A 495 -12.26 -44.51 56.71
C THR A 495 -11.02 -43.80 57.19
N TRP A 496 -10.04 -43.63 56.32
CA TRP A 496 -8.83 -42.87 56.57
C TRP A 496 -8.81 -41.66 55.64
N SER A 497 -9.00 -40.48 56.23
CA SER A 497 -8.99 -39.20 55.54
C SER A 497 -7.61 -38.58 55.66
N LEU A 498 -6.88 -38.50 54.55
CA LEU A 498 -5.52 -37.98 54.49
C LEU A 498 -5.45 -36.48 54.17
N GLY A 499 -6.48 -35.93 53.51
CA GLY A 499 -6.38 -34.60 52.92
C GLY A 499 -5.48 -34.65 51.68
N ASP A 500 -4.61 -33.67 51.51
CA ASP A 500 -3.74 -33.58 50.34
C ASP A 500 -2.50 -34.49 50.47
N VAL A 501 -2.29 -35.34 49.48
CA VAL A 501 -1.17 -36.29 49.43
C VAL A 501 -0.16 -35.82 48.38
N VAL A 502 0.91 -35.19 48.86
CA VAL A 502 2.11 -34.88 48.07
C VAL A 502 2.85 -36.16 47.69
N VAL A 503 3.87 -36.07 46.83
CA VAL A 503 4.75 -37.20 46.51
C VAL A 503 5.43 -37.70 47.80
N GLY A 504 5.03 -38.88 48.27
CA GLY A 504 5.44 -39.48 49.55
C GLY A 504 4.51 -40.62 49.96
N ASP A 505 4.86 -41.36 51.02
CA ASP A 505 4.19 -42.61 51.36
C ASP A 505 3.68 -42.70 52.82
N PRO A 506 2.44 -42.29 53.14
CA PRO A 506 1.84 -42.48 54.47
C PRO A 506 1.39 -43.92 54.74
N TYR A 507 1.35 -44.29 56.03
CA TYR A 507 1.04 -45.64 56.52
C TYR A 507 -0.22 -45.67 57.41
N ALA A 508 -1.00 -46.75 57.22
CA ALA A 508 -2.08 -47.15 58.12
C ALA A 508 -1.86 -48.59 58.63
N TRP A 509 -1.94 -48.77 59.95
CA TRP A 509 -1.85 -50.06 60.63
C TRP A 509 -3.20 -50.46 61.21
N VAL A 510 -3.88 -51.39 60.57
CA VAL A 510 -5.18 -51.91 60.98
C VAL A 510 -4.99 -53.21 61.76
N ARG A 511 -5.22 -53.16 63.07
CA ARG A 511 -5.21 -54.32 63.97
C ARG A 511 -6.58 -54.99 63.99
N VAL A 512 -6.60 -56.29 63.73
CA VAL A 512 -7.82 -57.11 63.73
C VAL A 512 -7.59 -58.41 64.49
N ARG A 513 -8.66 -58.98 65.05
CA ARG A 513 -8.68 -60.30 65.67
C ARG A 513 -9.41 -61.30 64.78
N ALA A 514 -8.86 -62.49 64.61
CA ALA A 514 -9.54 -63.56 63.87
C ALA A 514 -10.70 -64.16 64.69
N LEU A 515 -11.92 -64.17 64.15
CA LEU A 515 -13.11 -64.76 64.79
C LEU A 515 -13.56 -66.07 64.13
N ASP A 516 -13.21 -66.30 62.87
CA ASP A 516 -13.54 -67.51 62.12
C ASP A 516 -12.30 -68.06 61.40
N VAL A 517 -12.30 -69.38 61.15
CA VAL A 517 -11.28 -70.02 60.30
C VAL A 517 -11.65 -69.84 58.82
N GLY A 518 -10.67 -69.60 57.95
CA GLY A 518 -10.93 -69.38 56.52
C GLY A 518 -10.03 -68.32 55.89
N SER A 519 -10.31 -68.02 54.62
CA SER A 519 -9.56 -67.03 53.83
C SER A 519 -10.31 -65.70 53.81
N PHE A 520 -9.66 -64.64 54.29
CA PHE A 520 -10.21 -63.29 54.38
C PHE A 520 -9.45 -62.34 53.47
N ILE A 521 -10.17 -61.63 52.61
CA ILE A 521 -9.59 -60.66 51.67
C ILE A 521 -9.91 -59.25 52.16
N PHE A 522 -8.86 -58.44 52.33
CA PHE A 522 -8.93 -57.03 52.65
C PHE A 522 -8.82 -56.23 51.36
N ARG A 523 -9.92 -55.58 50.97
CA ARG A 523 -10.05 -54.81 49.72
C ARG A 523 -10.26 -53.34 50.05
N PRO A 524 -9.20 -52.52 50.05
CA PRO A 524 -9.38 -51.09 50.21
C PRO A 524 -9.88 -50.45 48.91
N THR A 525 -10.40 -49.23 49.03
CA THR A 525 -10.67 -48.33 47.90
C THR A 525 -10.08 -46.95 48.20
N LEU A 526 -9.87 -46.16 47.14
CA LEU A 526 -9.42 -44.77 47.24
C LEU A 526 -10.34 -43.84 46.48
N THR A 527 -10.43 -42.61 46.96
CA THR A 527 -11.06 -41.48 46.25
C THR A 527 -10.17 -40.25 46.40
N THR A 528 -10.18 -39.37 45.41
CA THR A 528 -9.45 -38.09 45.37
C THR A 528 -10.18 -37.13 44.43
N ASP A 529 -10.01 -35.83 44.65
CA ASP A 529 -10.54 -34.78 43.75
C ASP A 529 -9.61 -34.51 42.56
N THR A 530 -8.36 -34.98 42.62
CA THR A 530 -7.40 -34.88 41.51
C THR A 530 -7.61 -36.01 40.51
N TYR A 531 -7.52 -35.72 39.21
CA TYR A 531 -7.69 -36.73 38.18
C TYR A 531 -6.61 -37.82 38.33
N ASP A 532 -7.04 -39.08 38.48
CA ASP A 532 -6.20 -40.26 38.52
C ASP A 532 -6.78 -41.31 37.55
N PRO A 533 -6.14 -41.55 36.39
CA PRO A 533 -6.71 -42.39 35.34
C PRO A 533 -6.67 -43.89 35.67
N ASN A 534 -5.92 -44.31 36.69
CA ASN A 534 -5.60 -45.72 36.95
C ASN A 534 -5.73 -46.14 38.41
N ILE A 535 -6.37 -45.31 39.24
CA ILE A 535 -6.52 -45.49 40.70
C ILE A 535 -6.92 -46.92 41.10
N GLU A 536 -7.95 -47.50 40.48
CA GLU A 536 -8.45 -48.85 40.80
C GLU A 536 -7.41 -49.95 40.51
N SER A 537 -6.61 -49.78 39.46
CA SER A 537 -5.61 -50.77 39.07
C SER A 537 -4.35 -50.75 39.95
N ASN A 538 -4.16 -49.67 40.71
CA ASN A 538 -3.00 -49.46 41.56
C ASN A 538 -3.21 -49.88 43.02
N ILE A 539 -4.36 -50.50 43.34
CA ILE A 539 -4.73 -50.87 44.71
C ILE A 539 -4.45 -52.35 44.97
N GLN A 540 -3.50 -52.64 45.87
CA GLN A 540 -3.21 -53.99 46.33
C GLN A 540 -4.24 -54.46 47.37
N THR A 541 -4.64 -55.73 47.27
CA THR A 541 -5.45 -56.43 48.28
C THR A 541 -4.60 -57.40 49.09
N VAL A 542 -4.96 -57.65 50.35
CA VAL A 542 -4.30 -58.66 51.20
C VAL A 542 -5.24 -59.84 51.43
N THR A 543 -4.73 -61.07 51.30
CA THR A 543 -5.44 -62.29 51.72
C THR A 543 -4.76 -62.88 52.94
N VAL A 544 -5.52 -63.16 54.01
CA VAL A 544 -5.05 -63.82 55.23
C VAL A 544 -5.84 -65.10 55.47
N ASN A 545 -5.16 -66.20 55.75
CA ASN A 545 -5.78 -67.51 55.95
C ASN A 545 -5.75 -67.89 57.44
N VAL A 546 -6.85 -67.67 58.16
CA VAL A 546 -6.95 -68.02 59.58
C VAL A 546 -7.04 -69.54 59.73
N GLN A 547 -6.22 -70.09 60.62
CA GLN A 547 -6.19 -71.51 60.94
C GLN A 547 -6.87 -71.81 62.28
N ALA A 548 -7.42 -73.02 62.44
CA ALA A 548 -7.89 -73.48 63.74
C ALA A 548 -6.71 -73.57 64.73
N ALA A 549 -6.94 -73.26 66.00
CA ALA A 549 -5.98 -73.56 67.05
C ALA A 549 -5.76 -75.08 67.06
N GLY A 550 -4.55 -75.54 66.73
CA GLY A 550 -4.20 -76.95 66.87
C GLY A 550 -4.17 -77.33 68.34
N GLU A 551 -4.76 -78.49 68.70
CA GLU A 551 -4.49 -79.10 70.01
C GLU A 551 -2.98 -79.36 70.15
N PRO A 552 -2.40 -79.20 71.34
CA PRO A 552 -1.00 -79.57 71.56
C PRO A 552 -0.89 -81.10 71.40
N SER A 553 -0.22 -81.53 70.34
CA SER A 553 0.26 -82.90 70.21
C SER A 553 1.37 -83.14 71.24
N GLU A 554 1.00 -83.48 72.47
CA GLU A 554 1.87 -84.31 73.32
C GLU A 554 1.82 -85.75 72.80
N THR A 555 2.76 -86.10 71.94
CA THR A 555 3.15 -87.49 71.74
C THR A 555 4.52 -87.69 72.34
N VAL A 556 4.53 -88.17 73.58
CA VAL A 556 5.69 -88.81 74.20
C VAL A 556 5.98 -90.09 73.42
N HIS A 557 7.12 -90.13 72.74
CA HIS A 557 7.72 -91.39 72.32
C HIS A 557 9.10 -91.55 72.96
N ALA A 558 9.16 -92.52 73.85
CA ALA A 558 10.37 -93.04 74.45
C ALA A 558 11.18 -93.86 73.43
N GLN A 559 12.51 -93.66 73.50
CA GLN A 559 13.61 -94.57 73.16
C GLN A 559 13.56 -95.39 71.87
N THR A 560 14.58 -95.20 71.01
CA THR A 560 15.78 -96.08 71.00
C THR A 560 16.88 -95.49 70.10
N VAL A 561 18.12 -95.51 70.59
CA VAL A 561 19.32 -95.24 69.78
C VAL A 561 19.69 -96.54 69.05
N GLY A 562 19.71 -96.48 67.72
CA GLY A 562 20.19 -97.56 66.84
C GLY A 562 21.42 -97.11 66.04
N MET A 563 22.46 -97.96 66.06
CA MET A 563 23.80 -97.77 65.50
C MET A 563 23.87 -97.61 63.96
N GLN A 564 24.95 -96.99 63.50
CA GLN A 564 25.33 -96.80 62.09
C GLN A 564 25.30 -98.06 61.22
N LYS A 565 24.95 -97.89 59.93
CA LYS A 565 25.60 -98.60 58.81
C LYS A 565 25.89 -97.66 57.63
N THR A 566 27.15 -97.73 57.22
CA THR A 566 27.80 -97.19 56.02
C THR A 566 27.18 -97.69 54.71
N GLY A 567 27.08 -96.80 53.72
CA GLY A 567 26.78 -97.17 52.34
C GLY A 567 26.70 -95.95 51.42
N ALA A 568 27.85 -95.47 50.94
CA ALA A 568 27.92 -94.76 49.65
C ALA A 568 27.71 -95.82 48.53
N PRO A 569 27.26 -95.49 47.28
CA PRO A 569 27.99 -94.51 46.45
C PRO A 569 27.23 -93.81 45.27
N PHE A 570 27.98 -92.91 44.58
CA PHE A 570 27.94 -92.56 43.14
C PHE A 570 26.68 -91.85 42.59
N ILE A 571 26.64 -90.77 41.79
CA ILE A 571 27.48 -89.96 40.86
C ILE A 571 26.65 -88.66 40.65
N GLY A 572 27.13 -87.45 40.40
CA GLY A 572 28.47 -86.97 40.08
C GLY A 572 28.49 -85.45 40.02
N ILE A 573 29.64 -84.89 40.41
CA ILE A 573 30.06 -83.52 40.11
C ILE A 573 31.36 -83.67 39.33
N VAL A 574 31.41 -83.10 38.13
CA VAL A 574 32.63 -82.92 37.33
C VAL A 574 32.92 -81.43 37.27
N LEU A 575 33.97 -81.07 38.02
CA LEU A 575 35.11 -80.23 37.64
C LEU A 575 34.91 -79.22 36.49
N ALA A 576 35.07 -77.90 36.70
CA ALA A 576 36.31 -77.15 36.97
C ALA A 576 36.81 -76.43 35.69
N ILE A 577 37.72 -75.46 35.89
CA ILE A 577 38.61 -74.83 34.88
C ILE A 577 37.91 -73.68 34.09
N LEU A 578 38.35 -72.40 34.06
CA LEU A 578 39.66 -71.78 34.35
C LEU A 578 39.58 -70.22 34.35
N MET A 579 40.55 -69.62 35.06
CA MET A 579 41.27 -68.33 34.84
C MET A 579 40.49 -67.00 34.98
N ILE A 580 40.72 -66.13 35.97
CA ILE A 580 41.93 -65.55 36.62
C ILE A 580 42.64 -64.45 35.77
N LEU A 581 42.77 -63.28 36.44
CA LEU A 581 43.83 -62.26 36.42
C LEU A 581 43.71 -60.99 35.56
N GLY A 582 43.87 -59.85 36.28
CA GLY A 582 44.55 -58.64 35.82
C GLY A 582 43.61 -57.44 35.63
N GLY A 583 43.81 -56.26 36.21
CA GLY A 583 44.96 -55.72 36.91
C GLY A 583 44.71 -54.26 37.32
N LEU A 584 45.54 -53.82 38.26
CA LEU A 584 45.60 -52.50 38.91
C LEU A 584 45.97 -51.31 37.99
N ILE A 585 45.40 -50.14 38.28
CA ILE A 585 46.03 -48.80 38.53
C ILE A 585 46.93 -48.14 37.44
N THR A 586 46.38 -47.09 36.76
CA THR A 586 46.88 -45.71 36.35
C THR A 586 48.27 -45.48 35.69
N PRO A 587 48.70 -44.24 35.24
CA PRO A 587 48.07 -43.07 34.57
C PRO A 587 48.87 -42.49 33.36
N LYS A 588 48.40 -41.35 32.82
CA LYS A 588 49.11 -40.17 32.19
C LYS A 588 49.36 -40.08 30.66
N LYS A 589 48.76 -39.00 30.11
CA LYS A 589 49.21 -38.01 29.09
C LYS A 589 50.14 -38.44 27.95
N HIS A 590 49.69 -38.23 26.71
CA HIS A 590 50.04 -37.05 25.91
C HIS A 590 48.95 -36.73 24.89
#